data_AF-A0A2T6FPY1-F1
#
_entry.id   AF-A0A2T6FPY1-F1
#
_cell.length_a   1.000
_cell.length_b   1.000
_cell.length_c   1.000
_cell.angle_alpha   90.00
_cell.angle_beta   90.00
_cell.angle_gamma   90.00
#
_symmetry.space_group_name_H-M   'P 1'
#
loop_
_entity.id
_entity.type
_entity.pdbx_description
1 polymer ?
#
loop_
_entity_poly.entity_id
_entity_poly.type
_entity_poly.pdbx_seq_one_letter_code
_entity_poly.pdbx_strand_id
1 'polypeptide(L)'
;MQESFIHIYLSAAILCLLLALGFLISPKLQTLSSRLLGINYGLYALQNFLAVLILGFGWEVAMILRATIAMTLGPAIYFYYASLVGDMRSTKAHALHFLPALFVLGIWLTKVPLLWSIDYLIISSFAIYLVVVIRLLIGARARLESLGQYADSAYRWLLVLGALIAINLVVEVCAYLEIRNGVKPGESVSALVGSSVFLLFHIITLLMVIVRAPLMEWMHALQDIRTSKTKNLSDDEAKVIFERWEQVVAERQLYKQEGGITLEHAGRILVIPARQISQAINRIYGGSFSQYLNDCRVKAAQQLLTEQEDMPITALMLEAGFSTKSNFNKEFQRVTGVSPSEYRKKVKEQ
;
A
#
# COMPACT_ATOMS: atom_id res chain seq x y z
N MET A 1 19.20 26.78 -25.93
CA MET A 1 17.90 26.51 -25.26
C MET A 1 17.40 25.11 -25.58
N GLN A 2 17.32 24.73 -26.86
CA GLN A 2 16.88 23.40 -27.29
C GLN A 2 17.71 22.24 -26.71
N GLU A 3 19.04 22.33 -26.66
CA GLU A 3 19.87 21.31 -25.98
C GLU A 3 19.53 21.20 -24.48
N SER A 4 19.34 22.32 -23.80
CA SER A 4 18.94 22.36 -22.39
C SER A 4 17.60 21.65 -22.18
N PHE A 5 16.61 21.88 -23.06
CA PHE A 5 15.34 21.16 -23.04
C PHE A 5 15.54 19.65 -23.16
N ILE A 6 16.35 19.21 -24.13
CA ILE A 6 16.60 17.79 -24.35
C ILE A 6 17.19 17.15 -23.08
N HIS A 7 18.17 17.80 -22.45
CA HIS A 7 18.76 17.30 -21.20
C HIS A 7 17.74 17.26 -20.05
N ILE A 8 16.94 18.31 -19.85
CA ILE A 8 15.92 18.35 -18.78
C ILE A 8 14.88 17.25 -18.98
N TYR A 9 14.34 17.13 -20.21
CA TYR A 9 13.36 16.09 -20.53
C TYR A 9 13.95 14.69 -20.40
N LEU A 10 15.18 14.47 -20.84
CA LEU A 10 15.85 13.17 -20.69
C LEU A 10 16.05 12.80 -19.21
N SER A 11 16.52 13.74 -18.39
CA SER A 11 16.66 13.54 -16.94
C SER A 11 15.32 13.23 -16.28
N ALA A 12 14.26 13.99 -16.62
CA ALA A 12 12.92 13.76 -16.10
C ALA A 12 12.37 12.40 -16.55
N ALA A 13 12.61 11.99 -17.80
CA ALA A 13 12.19 10.69 -18.32
C ALA A 13 12.83 9.54 -17.54
N ILE A 14 14.15 9.58 -17.34
CA ILE A 14 14.89 8.57 -16.58
C ILE A 14 14.38 8.51 -15.14
N LEU A 15 14.21 9.66 -14.49
CA LEU A 15 13.76 9.74 -13.10
C LEU A 15 12.34 9.17 -12.92
N CYS A 16 11.41 9.57 -13.79
CA CYS A 16 10.05 9.02 -13.79
C CYS A 16 10.05 7.52 -14.09
N LEU A 17 10.92 7.06 -14.99
CA LEU A 17 11.05 5.64 -15.32
C LEU A 17 11.56 4.84 -14.11
N LEU A 18 12.55 5.36 -13.37
CA LEU A 18 13.05 4.72 -12.16
C LEU A 18 11.94 4.60 -11.10
N LEU A 19 11.16 5.66 -10.88
CA LEU A 19 9.99 5.62 -9.99
C LEU A 19 8.95 4.61 -10.49
N ALA A 20 8.63 4.61 -11.78
CA ALA A 20 7.69 3.69 -12.40
C ALA A 20 8.11 2.22 -12.22
N LEU A 21 9.37 1.89 -12.54
CA LEU A 21 9.93 0.55 -12.36
C LEU A 21 9.95 0.15 -10.88
N GLY A 22 10.27 1.09 -9.99
CA GLY A 22 10.17 0.91 -8.55
C GLY A 22 8.78 0.45 -8.11
N PHE A 23 7.72 1.07 -8.65
CA PHE A 23 6.33 0.68 -8.38
C PHE A 23 5.84 -0.57 -9.10
N LEU A 24 6.29 -0.82 -10.33
CA LEU A 24 5.77 -1.91 -11.16
C LEU A 24 6.48 -3.25 -10.92
N ILE A 25 7.80 -3.23 -10.77
CA ILE A 25 8.63 -4.44 -10.68
C ILE A 25 8.74 -4.92 -9.23
N SER A 26 8.70 -3.99 -8.27
CA SER A 26 8.91 -4.34 -6.88
C SER A 26 7.92 -5.41 -6.41
N PRO A 27 8.40 -6.58 -5.93
CA PRO A 27 7.55 -7.66 -5.46
C PRO A 27 6.73 -7.27 -4.22
N LYS A 28 7.11 -6.15 -3.60
CA LYS A 28 6.48 -5.54 -2.43
C LYS A 28 5.34 -4.58 -2.80
N LEU A 29 5.26 -4.10 -4.05
CA LEU A 29 4.34 -3.07 -4.57
C LEU A 29 3.26 -3.66 -5.49
N GLN A 30 2.64 -4.77 -5.08
CA GLN A 30 1.72 -5.49 -5.97
C GLN A 30 0.24 -5.14 -5.81
N THR A 31 -0.11 -4.15 -4.99
CA THR A 31 -1.50 -3.67 -4.93
C THR A 31 -1.87 -2.98 -6.25
N LEU A 32 -3.17 -2.97 -6.57
CA LEU A 32 -3.67 -2.24 -7.74
C LEU A 32 -3.26 -0.76 -7.69
N SER A 33 -3.39 -0.11 -6.53
CA SER A 33 -3.02 1.29 -6.33
C SER A 33 -1.53 1.55 -6.57
N SER A 34 -0.65 0.65 -6.12
CA SER A 34 0.79 0.74 -6.37
C SER A 34 1.10 0.62 -7.85
N ARG A 35 0.49 -0.34 -8.55
CA ARG A 35 0.66 -0.51 -10.00
C ARG A 35 0.14 0.68 -10.78
N LEU A 36 -1.02 1.23 -10.40
CA LEU A 36 -1.59 2.42 -11.04
C LEU A 36 -0.73 3.67 -10.81
N LEU A 37 -0.11 3.81 -9.64
CA LEU A 37 0.87 4.86 -9.38
C LEU A 37 2.13 4.68 -10.25
N GLY A 38 2.61 3.44 -10.40
CA GLY A 38 3.71 3.10 -11.30
C GLY A 38 3.38 3.36 -12.77
N ILE A 39 2.16 3.03 -13.22
CA ILE A 39 1.66 3.38 -14.55
C ILE A 39 1.65 4.90 -14.74
N ASN A 40 1.20 5.66 -13.73
CA ASN A 40 1.20 7.13 -13.77
C ASN A 40 2.61 7.69 -14.03
N TYR A 41 3.60 7.24 -13.26
CA TYR A 41 5.00 7.61 -13.47
C TYR A 41 5.56 7.10 -14.80
N GLY A 42 5.11 5.94 -15.27
CA GLY A 42 5.46 5.41 -16.59
C GLY A 42 4.94 6.28 -17.73
N LEU A 43 3.72 6.81 -17.60
CA LEU A 43 3.15 7.77 -18.56
C LEU A 43 3.94 9.07 -18.56
N TYR A 44 4.34 9.59 -17.39
CA TYR A 44 5.23 10.75 -17.32
C TYR A 44 6.60 10.47 -17.93
N ALA A 45 7.19 9.28 -17.70
CA ALA A 45 8.45 8.90 -18.32
C ALA A 45 8.34 8.89 -19.85
N LEU A 46 7.27 8.27 -20.38
CA LEU A 46 7.01 8.19 -21.81
C LEU A 46 6.75 9.56 -22.43
N GLN A 47 5.99 10.43 -21.75
CA GLN A 47 5.81 11.83 -22.14
C GLN A 47 7.18 12.50 -22.36
N ASN A 48 8.00 12.54 -21.32
CA ASN A 48 9.30 13.21 -21.34
C ASN A 48 10.23 12.60 -22.41
N PHE A 49 10.24 11.28 -22.59
CA PHE A 49 10.99 10.63 -23.66
C PHE A 49 10.51 11.05 -25.07
N LEU A 50 9.19 11.15 -25.29
CA LEU A 50 8.65 11.63 -26.56
C LEU A 50 9.02 13.10 -26.83
N ALA A 51 9.14 13.96 -25.81
CA ALA A 51 9.67 15.32 -26.00
C ALA A 51 11.12 15.30 -26.51
N VAL A 52 11.96 14.40 -26.00
CA VAL A 52 13.33 14.23 -26.51
C VAL A 52 13.32 13.84 -27.98
N LEU A 53 12.42 12.96 -28.40
CA LEU A 53 12.30 12.56 -29.81
C LEU A 53 11.82 13.70 -30.72
N ILE A 54 10.90 14.54 -30.23
CA ILE A 54 10.41 15.71 -30.95
C ILE A 54 11.53 16.75 -31.09
N LEU A 55 12.18 17.12 -29.98
CA LEU A 55 13.16 18.21 -29.96
C LEU A 55 14.53 17.81 -30.50
N GLY A 56 14.95 16.55 -30.32
CA GLY A 56 16.25 16.06 -30.75
C GLY A 56 16.27 15.52 -32.19
N PHE A 57 15.17 14.91 -32.62
CA PHE A 57 15.11 14.18 -33.90
C PHE A 57 14.01 14.66 -34.84
N GLY A 58 13.17 15.62 -34.44
CA GLY A 58 12.08 16.14 -35.26
C GLY A 58 11.00 15.10 -35.57
N TRP A 59 10.83 14.07 -34.73
CA TRP A 59 9.95 12.95 -35.05
C TRP A 59 8.47 13.33 -34.91
N GLU A 60 7.80 13.60 -36.03
CA GLU A 60 6.43 14.12 -36.03
C GLU A 60 5.40 13.18 -35.38
N VAL A 61 5.58 11.86 -35.54
CA VAL A 61 4.71 10.86 -34.92
C VAL A 61 4.76 10.96 -33.39
N ALA A 62 5.92 11.32 -32.81
CA ALA A 62 6.04 11.51 -31.37
C ALA A 62 5.18 12.67 -30.85
N MET A 63 4.92 13.71 -31.64
CA MET A 63 4.05 14.82 -31.21
C MET A 63 2.64 14.34 -30.90
N ILE A 64 2.09 13.49 -31.77
CA ILE A 64 0.72 12.98 -31.66
C ILE A 64 0.62 11.91 -30.58
N LEU A 65 1.61 11.02 -30.48
CA LEU A 65 1.68 10.07 -29.39
C LEU A 65 1.75 10.80 -28.05
N ARG A 66 2.56 11.86 -27.96
CA ARG A 66 2.68 12.69 -26.76
C ARG A 66 1.34 13.37 -26.42
N ALA A 67 0.65 13.97 -27.38
CA ALA A 67 -0.69 14.54 -27.16
C ALA A 67 -1.70 13.47 -26.67
N THR A 68 -1.71 12.30 -27.29
CA THR A 68 -2.61 11.18 -26.94
C THR A 68 -2.36 10.70 -25.50
N ILE A 69 -1.10 10.51 -25.12
CA ILE A 69 -0.71 10.06 -23.77
C ILE A 69 -1.04 11.13 -22.74
N ALA A 70 -0.95 12.41 -23.06
CA ALA A 70 -1.27 13.49 -22.12
C ALA A 70 -2.73 13.38 -21.66
N MET A 71 -3.63 12.97 -22.56
CA MET A 71 -5.05 12.73 -22.28
C MET A 71 -5.32 11.57 -21.34
N THR A 72 -4.33 10.73 -21.06
CA THR A 72 -4.43 9.61 -20.12
C THR A 72 -3.92 9.93 -18.72
N LEU A 73 -3.19 11.04 -18.52
CA LEU A 73 -2.61 11.39 -17.21
C LEU A 73 -3.69 11.69 -16.16
N GLY A 74 -4.68 12.51 -16.51
CA GLY A 74 -5.84 12.78 -15.66
C GLY A 74 -6.61 11.51 -15.25
N PRO A 75 -7.06 10.68 -16.21
CA PRO A 75 -7.65 9.38 -15.94
C PRO A 75 -6.81 8.49 -15.01
N ALA A 76 -5.49 8.43 -15.22
CA ALA A 76 -4.60 7.61 -14.40
C ALA A 76 -4.60 8.04 -12.92
N ILE A 77 -4.69 9.35 -12.63
CA ILE A 77 -4.81 9.86 -11.26
C ILE A 77 -6.18 9.50 -10.66
N TYR A 78 -7.26 9.64 -11.44
CA TYR A 78 -8.59 9.22 -11.02
C TYR A 78 -8.64 7.72 -10.66
N PHE A 79 -8.08 6.86 -11.52
CA PHE A 79 -8.05 5.42 -11.25
C PHE A 79 -7.18 5.07 -10.04
N TYR A 80 -6.04 5.76 -9.86
CA TYR A 80 -5.26 5.64 -8.64
C TYR A 80 -6.12 5.92 -7.41
N TYR A 81 -6.85 7.03 -7.38
CA TYR A 81 -7.75 7.34 -6.26
C TYR A 81 -8.87 6.30 -6.08
N ALA A 82 -9.58 5.95 -7.15
CA ALA A 82 -10.69 5.01 -7.11
C ALA A 82 -10.26 3.64 -6.58
N SER A 83 -9.02 3.22 -6.88
CA SER A 83 -8.43 2.00 -6.35
C SER A 83 -8.18 2.03 -4.83
N LEU A 84 -7.97 3.22 -4.23
CA LEU A 84 -7.74 3.37 -2.79
C LEU A 84 -9.04 3.27 -1.98
N VAL A 85 -10.15 3.75 -2.54
CA VAL A 85 -11.46 3.77 -1.86
C VAL A 85 -12.35 2.57 -2.24
N GLY A 86 -11.86 1.66 -3.09
CA GLY A 86 -12.60 0.47 -3.52
C GLY A 86 -13.70 0.74 -4.56
N ASP A 87 -13.69 1.90 -5.22
CA ASP A 87 -14.70 2.33 -6.19
C ASP A 87 -14.33 1.91 -7.62
N MET A 88 -14.03 0.62 -7.82
CA MET A 88 -13.64 0.05 -9.12
C MET A 88 -14.77 -0.70 -9.82
N ARG A 89 -16.03 -0.48 -9.43
CA ARG A 89 -17.15 -1.39 -9.74
C ARG A 89 -17.67 -1.34 -11.19
N SER A 90 -17.42 -0.29 -11.99
CA SER A 90 -17.98 -0.15 -13.35
C SER A 90 -16.92 0.03 -14.46
N THR A 91 -16.60 -1.03 -15.19
CA THR A 91 -15.60 -1.02 -16.27
C THR A 91 -16.02 -0.22 -17.50
N LYS A 92 -17.32 -0.16 -17.82
CA LYS A 92 -17.83 0.57 -19.00
C LYS A 92 -17.76 2.10 -18.82
N ALA A 93 -18.09 2.61 -17.64
CA ALA A 93 -17.94 4.03 -17.33
C ALA A 93 -16.46 4.45 -17.33
N HIS A 94 -15.57 3.56 -16.87
CA HIS A 94 -14.14 3.80 -16.86
C HIS A 94 -13.53 3.91 -18.27
N ALA A 95 -14.03 3.14 -19.23
CA ALA A 95 -13.57 3.23 -20.62
C ALA A 95 -13.81 4.61 -21.24
N LEU A 96 -14.85 5.34 -20.80
CA LEU A 96 -15.18 6.67 -21.31
C LEU A 96 -14.08 7.70 -21.05
N HIS A 97 -13.30 7.53 -19.99
CA HIS A 97 -12.18 8.41 -19.68
C HIS A 97 -11.06 8.39 -20.73
N PHE A 98 -11.01 7.36 -21.58
CA PHE A 98 -10.03 7.24 -22.66
C PHE A 98 -10.53 7.74 -24.02
N LEU A 99 -11.81 8.10 -24.14
CA LEU A 99 -12.37 8.64 -25.38
C LEU A 99 -11.64 9.91 -25.87
N PRO A 100 -11.25 10.87 -25.01
CA PRO A 100 -10.48 12.03 -25.46
C PRO A 100 -9.14 11.64 -26.09
N ALA A 101 -8.44 10.64 -25.55
CA ALA A 101 -7.19 10.15 -26.12
C ALA A 101 -7.41 9.49 -27.50
N LEU A 102 -8.45 8.64 -27.62
CA LEU A 102 -8.82 8.03 -28.90
C LEU A 102 -9.26 9.07 -29.94
N PHE A 103 -9.93 10.14 -29.51
CA PHE A 103 -10.33 11.24 -30.38
C PHE A 103 -9.11 11.99 -30.94
N VAL A 104 -8.12 12.31 -30.11
CA VAL A 104 -6.86 12.93 -30.56
C VAL A 104 -6.13 12.04 -31.58
N LEU A 105 -6.06 10.72 -31.31
CA LEU A 105 -5.47 9.76 -32.25
C LEU A 105 -6.26 9.70 -33.57
N GLY A 106 -7.59 9.74 -33.49
CA GLY A 106 -8.49 9.75 -34.65
C GLY A 106 -8.32 10.99 -35.53
N ILE A 107 -8.18 12.19 -34.94
CA ILE A 107 -7.89 13.43 -35.67
C ILE A 107 -6.65 13.26 -36.55
N TRP A 108 -5.59 12.67 -36.00
CA TRP A 108 -4.35 12.46 -36.73
C TRP A 108 -4.48 11.40 -37.83
N LEU A 109 -5.03 10.23 -37.50
CA LEU A 109 -5.17 9.12 -38.46
C LEU A 109 -6.02 9.48 -39.68
N THR A 110 -7.05 10.30 -39.48
CA THR A 110 -7.97 10.72 -40.54
C THR A 110 -7.51 11.96 -41.29
N LYS A 111 -6.42 12.60 -40.85
CA LYS A 111 -5.85 13.84 -41.44
C LYS A 111 -6.88 14.98 -41.57
N VAL A 112 -7.89 15.01 -40.69
CA VAL A 112 -8.85 16.11 -40.65
C VAL A 112 -8.17 17.40 -40.21
N PRO A 113 -8.59 18.58 -40.72
CA PRO A 113 -7.95 19.87 -40.43
C PRO A 113 -8.34 20.40 -39.04
N LEU A 114 -8.18 19.57 -38.00
CA LEU A 114 -8.56 19.84 -36.62
C LEU A 114 -7.37 19.75 -35.65
N LEU A 115 -6.13 19.66 -36.15
CA LEU A 115 -4.93 19.62 -35.32
C LEU A 115 -4.79 20.86 -34.41
N TRP A 116 -5.28 22.02 -34.86
CA TRP A 116 -5.32 23.26 -34.08
C TRP A 116 -6.15 23.15 -32.78
N SER A 117 -7.03 22.14 -32.69
CA SER A 117 -7.87 21.93 -31.51
C SER A 117 -7.17 21.17 -30.38
N ILE A 118 -6.03 20.52 -30.66
CA ILE A 118 -5.39 19.58 -29.73
C ILE A 118 -4.97 20.27 -28.43
N ASP A 119 -4.37 21.47 -28.49
CA ASP A 119 -3.95 22.18 -27.29
C ASP A 119 -5.15 22.52 -26.38
N TYR A 120 -6.29 22.91 -26.95
CA TYR A 120 -7.51 23.17 -26.19
C TYR A 120 -8.06 21.90 -25.54
N LEU A 121 -8.02 20.77 -26.25
CA LEU A 121 -8.40 19.47 -25.68
C LEU A 121 -7.47 19.11 -24.51
N ILE A 122 -6.17 19.38 -24.67
CA ILE A 122 -5.18 19.07 -23.64
C ILE A 122 -5.41 19.89 -22.37
N ILE A 123 -5.48 21.21 -22.53
CA ILE A 123 -5.73 22.17 -21.44
C ILE A 123 -7.06 21.85 -20.76
N SER A 124 -8.12 21.59 -21.53
CA SER A 124 -9.44 21.26 -20.98
C SER A 124 -9.41 19.96 -20.17
N SER A 125 -8.70 18.93 -20.65
CA SER A 125 -8.55 17.67 -19.92
C SER A 125 -7.85 17.88 -18.59
N PHE A 126 -6.70 18.59 -18.58
CA PHE A 126 -6.00 18.89 -17.33
C PHE A 126 -6.85 19.73 -16.37
N ALA A 127 -7.61 20.71 -16.88
CA ALA A 127 -8.52 21.52 -16.05
C ALA A 127 -9.65 20.68 -15.45
N ILE A 128 -10.31 19.83 -16.25
CA ILE A 128 -11.37 18.93 -15.79
C ILE A 128 -10.83 17.99 -14.70
N TYR A 129 -9.69 17.35 -14.94
CA TYR A 129 -9.13 16.40 -13.98
C TYR A 129 -8.54 17.08 -12.75
N LEU A 130 -8.08 18.33 -12.84
CA LEU A 130 -7.73 19.11 -11.65
C LEU A 130 -8.96 19.37 -10.77
N VAL A 131 -10.10 19.75 -11.36
CA VAL A 131 -11.36 19.91 -10.62
C VAL A 131 -11.79 18.58 -10.00
N VAL A 132 -11.68 17.47 -10.73
CA VAL A 132 -11.94 16.12 -10.19
C VAL A 132 -11.04 15.86 -8.99
N VAL A 133 -9.72 16.02 -9.11
CA VAL A 133 -8.77 15.76 -8.02
C VAL A 133 -9.07 16.64 -6.79
N ILE A 134 -9.40 17.92 -6.99
CA ILE A 134 -9.82 18.82 -5.88
C ILE A 134 -11.06 18.25 -5.18
N ARG A 135 -12.08 17.81 -5.93
CA ARG A 135 -13.28 17.15 -5.35
C ARG A 135 -12.95 15.84 -4.65
N LEU A 136 -11.98 15.07 -5.14
CA LEU A 136 -11.52 13.85 -4.51
C LEU A 136 -10.75 14.13 -3.21
N LEU A 137 -9.98 15.23 -3.16
CA LEU A 137 -9.25 15.68 -1.97
C LEU A 137 -10.19 16.16 -0.85
N ILE A 138 -11.31 16.80 -1.19
CA ILE A 138 -12.33 17.22 -0.22
C ILE A 138 -12.90 15.97 0.47
N GLY A 139 -12.68 15.82 1.78
CA GLY A 139 -13.12 14.63 2.52
C GLY A 139 -12.33 13.35 2.20
N ALA A 140 -11.19 13.42 1.50
CA ALA A 140 -10.34 12.26 1.24
C ALA A 140 -9.88 11.59 2.54
N ARG A 141 -9.56 12.38 3.59
CA ARG A 141 -9.07 11.84 4.87
C ARG A 141 -10.05 10.87 5.51
N ALA A 142 -11.34 11.21 5.55
CA ALA A 142 -12.39 10.34 6.06
C ALA A 142 -12.58 9.10 5.16
N ARG A 143 -12.59 9.29 3.83
CA ARG A 143 -12.74 8.17 2.88
C ARG A 143 -11.57 7.19 2.88
N LEU A 144 -10.37 7.64 3.25
CA LEU A 144 -9.17 6.81 3.34
C LEU A 144 -8.96 6.23 4.74
N GLU A 145 -9.81 6.54 5.72
CA GLU A 145 -9.69 6.07 7.11
C GLU A 145 -9.69 4.53 7.20
N SER A 146 -10.42 3.86 6.31
CA SER A 146 -10.44 2.39 6.22
C SER A 146 -9.08 1.77 5.87
N LEU A 147 -8.12 2.56 5.39
CA LEU A 147 -6.74 2.12 5.13
C LEU A 147 -5.87 2.11 6.41
N GLY A 148 -6.40 2.55 7.55
CA GLY A 148 -5.73 2.57 8.84
C GLY A 148 -4.38 3.31 8.78
N GLN A 149 -3.30 2.64 9.15
CA GLN A 149 -1.95 3.20 9.17
C GLN A 149 -1.43 3.70 7.80
N TYR A 150 -2.07 3.33 6.69
CA TYR A 150 -1.66 3.73 5.33
C TYR A 150 -2.40 4.96 4.79
N ALA A 151 -3.42 5.45 5.50
CA ALA A 151 -4.29 6.54 5.05
C ALA A 151 -3.51 7.84 4.75
N ASP A 152 -2.57 8.21 5.62
CA ASP A 152 -1.78 9.44 5.46
C ASP A 152 -0.84 9.38 4.25
N SER A 153 -0.21 8.23 4.01
CA SER A 153 0.67 8.04 2.86
C SER A 153 -0.12 8.08 1.55
N ALA A 154 -1.29 7.44 1.50
CA ALA A 154 -2.20 7.50 0.35
C ALA A 154 -2.68 8.94 0.07
N TYR A 155 -3.03 9.68 1.12
CA TYR A 155 -3.41 11.08 1.00
C TYR A 155 -2.27 11.97 0.47
N ARG A 156 -1.03 11.75 0.93
CA ARG A 156 0.16 12.47 0.43
C ARG A 156 0.41 12.22 -1.05
N TRP A 157 0.29 10.98 -1.52
CA TRP A 157 0.40 10.68 -2.95
C TRP A 157 -0.67 11.35 -3.79
N LEU A 158 -1.91 11.42 -3.28
CA LEU A 158 -2.97 12.17 -3.95
C LEU A 158 -2.65 13.67 -4.04
N LEU A 159 -2.06 14.26 -3.00
CA LEU A 159 -1.56 15.64 -3.05
C LEU A 159 -0.41 15.83 -4.06
N VAL A 160 0.53 14.89 -4.11
CA VAL A 160 1.65 14.91 -5.08
C VAL A 160 1.11 14.89 -6.51
N LEU A 161 0.21 13.96 -6.82
CA LEU A 161 -0.42 13.86 -8.15
C LEU A 161 -1.30 15.09 -8.46
N GLY A 162 -2.00 15.64 -7.47
CA GLY A 162 -2.77 16.87 -7.58
C GLY A 162 -1.92 18.11 -7.87
N ALA A 163 -0.77 18.23 -7.21
CA ALA A 163 0.20 19.28 -7.50
C ALA A 163 0.78 19.14 -8.91
N LEU A 164 1.09 17.91 -9.34
CA LEU A 164 1.59 17.65 -10.70
C LEU A 164 0.60 18.08 -11.78
N ILE A 165 -0.68 17.72 -11.65
CA ILE A 165 -1.66 18.11 -12.66
C ILE A 165 -1.89 19.64 -12.69
N ALA A 166 -1.81 20.30 -11.54
CA ALA A 166 -1.88 21.77 -11.46
C ALA A 166 -0.67 22.44 -12.15
N ILE A 167 0.54 21.96 -11.87
CA ILE A 167 1.77 22.47 -12.51
C ILE A 167 1.70 22.28 -14.02
N ASN A 168 1.32 21.08 -14.49
CA ASN A 168 1.19 20.81 -15.92
C ASN A 168 0.16 21.73 -16.57
N LEU A 169 -1.00 21.95 -15.95
CA LEU A 169 -2.02 22.87 -16.49
C LEU A 169 -1.47 24.30 -16.66
N VAL A 170 -0.75 24.82 -15.67
CA VAL A 170 -0.16 26.16 -15.74
C VAL A 170 0.87 26.23 -16.87
N VAL A 171 1.73 25.21 -16.99
CA VAL A 171 2.75 25.16 -18.05
C VAL A 171 2.12 25.09 -19.43
N GLU A 172 1.09 24.26 -19.63
CA GLU A 172 0.38 24.14 -20.91
C GLU A 172 -0.29 25.46 -21.31
N VAL A 173 -0.96 26.14 -20.38
CA VAL A 173 -1.59 27.44 -20.65
C VAL A 173 -0.54 28.50 -21.02
N CYS A 174 0.55 28.60 -20.25
CA CYS A 174 1.59 29.59 -20.52
C CYS A 174 2.33 29.32 -21.83
N ALA A 175 2.70 28.06 -22.10
CA ALA A 175 3.34 27.66 -23.35
C ALA A 175 2.43 27.91 -24.56
N TYR A 176 1.14 27.61 -24.45
CA TYR A 176 0.16 27.92 -25.49
C TYR A 176 0.10 29.43 -25.80
N LEU A 177 0.09 30.29 -24.78
CA LEU A 177 0.06 31.75 -24.96
C LEU A 177 1.33 32.26 -25.65
N GLU A 178 2.51 31.76 -25.28
CA GLU A 178 3.77 32.10 -25.95
C GLU A 178 3.75 31.68 -27.42
N ILE A 179 3.36 30.43 -27.71
CA ILE A 179 3.33 29.89 -29.06
C ILE A 179 2.35 30.66 -29.95
N ARG A 180 1.18 31.02 -29.41
CA ARG A 180 0.19 31.84 -30.11
C ARG A 180 0.70 33.24 -30.44
N ASN A 181 1.62 33.78 -29.64
CA ASN A 181 2.28 35.05 -29.89
C ASN A 181 3.51 34.93 -30.81
N GLY A 182 3.71 33.76 -31.44
CA GLY A 182 4.77 33.53 -32.43
C GLY A 182 6.08 32.99 -31.87
N VAL A 183 6.14 32.66 -30.57
CA VAL A 183 7.32 31.99 -29.99
C VAL A 183 7.40 30.56 -30.48
N LYS A 184 8.56 30.12 -30.96
CA LYS A 184 8.74 28.74 -31.39
C LYS A 184 8.76 27.80 -30.18
N PRO A 185 8.25 26.56 -30.28
CA PRO A 185 8.22 25.63 -29.15
C PRO A 185 9.58 25.41 -28.45
N GLY A 186 10.68 25.35 -29.21
CA GLY A 186 12.04 25.17 -28.67
C GLY A 186 12.65 26.43 -28.02
N GLU A 187 11.95 27.56 -28.09
CA GLU A 187 12.33 28.88 -27.57
C GLU A 187 11.40 29.34 -26.43
N SER A 188 10.40 28.54 -26.07
CA SER A 188 9.42 28.86 -25.03
C SER A 188 10.06 28.93 -23.64
N VAL A 189 10.04 30.11 -23.03
CA VAL A 189 10.57 30.30 -21.66
C VAL A 189 9.67 29.58 -20.65
N SER A 190 8.35 29.65 -20.83
CA SER A 190 7.39 28.96 -19.97
C SER A 190 7.58 27.44 -19.98
N ALA A 191 7.82 26.84 -21.14
CA ALA A 191 8.11 25.41 -21.22
C ALA A 191 9.46 25.05 -20.58
N LEU A 192 10.48 25.90 -20.70
CA LEU A 192 11.79 25.66 -20.10
C LEU A 192 11.72 25.71 -18.56
N VAL A 193 11.09 26.76 -18.03
CA VAL A 193 10.85 26.90 -16.59
C VAL A 193 9.96 25.78 -16.08
N GLY A 194 8.87 25.48 -16.79
CA GLY A 194 7.94 24.41 -16.46
C GLY A 194 8.58 23.04 -16.36
N SER A 195 9.36 22.65 -17.37
CA SER A 195 10.11 21.38 -17.38
C SER A 195 11.20 21.33 -16.29
N SER A 196 11.84 22.46 -15.97
CA SER A 196 12.80 22.55 -14.87
C SER A 196 12.14 22.37 -13.50
N VAL A 197 10.99 23.03 -13.27
CA VAL A 197 10.18 22.87 -12.06
C VAL A 197 9.66 21.44 -11.95
N PHE A 198 9.20 20.84 -13.06
CA PHE A 198 8.77 19.45 -13.11
C PHE A 198 9.91 18.49 -12.72
N LEU A 199 11.11 18.68 -13.26
CA LEU A 199 12.29 17.89 -12.91
C LEU A 199 12.63 18.03 -11.42
N LEU A 200 12.68 19.27 -10.91
CA LEU A 200 12.95 19.54 -9.49
C LEU A 200 11.90 18.87 -8.59
N PHE A 201 10.62 18.96 -8.96
CA PHE A 201 9.54 18.32 -8.22
C PHE A 201 9.71 16.79 -8.16
N HIS A 202 10.14 16.16 -9.25
CA HIS A 202 10.40 14.72 -9.29
C HIS A 202 11.66 14.34 -8.51
N ILE A 203 12.69 15.19 -8.49
CA ILE A 203 13.87 14.97 -7.65
C ILE A 203 13.45 15.01 -6.18
N ILE A 204 12.67 16.00 -5.77
CA ILE A 204 12.12 16.10 -4.42
C ILE A 204 11.25 14.87 -4.10
N THR A 205 10.40 14.43 -5.02
CA THR A 205 9.56 13.24 -4.82
C THR A 205 10.41 11.98 -4.64
N LEU A 206 11.44 11.78 -5.47
CA LEU A 206 12.38 10.67 -5.31
C LEU A 206 13.10 10.75 -3.96
N LEU A 207 13.59 11.94 -3.57
CA LEU A 207 14.22 12.14 -2.27
C LEU A 207 13.25 11.86 -1.11
N MET A 208 11.98 12.26 -1.21
CA MET A 208 10.96 11.90 -0.21
C MET A 208 10.76 10.39 -0.13
N VAL A 209 10.77 9.69 -1.26
CA VAL A 209 10.68 8.22 -1.31
C VAL A 209 11.92 7.55 -0.70
N ILE A 210 13.12 8.08 -0.95
CA ILE A 210 14.39 7.54 -0.44
C ILE A 210 14.57 7.84 1.06
N VAL A 211 14.28 9.08 1.51
CA VAL A 211 14.60 9.57 2.87
C VAL A 211 13.51 9.22 3.88
N ARG A 212 12.23 9.23 3.50
CA ARG A 212 11.15 8.86 4.43
C ARG A 212 10.88 7.36 4.37
N ALA A 213 11.48 6.64 5.31
CA ALA A 213 11.18 5.24 5.60
C ALA A 213 9.66 4.90 5.59
N PRO A 214 8.71 5.70 6.12
CA PRO A 214 7.28 5.35 6.08
C PRO A 214 6.64 5.21 4.68
N LEU A 215 7.24 5.80 3.64
CA LEU A 215 6.82 5.63 2.24
C LEU A 215 7.38 4.36 1.59
N MET A 216 8.31 3.66 2.26
CA MET A 216 8.94 2.38 1.85
C MET A 216 8.80 1.27 2.94
N GLU A 217 8.34 1.59 4.15
CA GLU A 217 8.19 0.67 5.31
C GLU A 217 7.16 -0.43 5.03
N TRP A 218 6.08 -0.08 4.33
CA TRP A 218 5.11 -1.06 3.82
C TRP A 218 5.74 -2.06 2.85
N MET A 219 6.89 -1.71 2.25
CA MET A 219 7.63 -2.60 1.35
C MET A 219 8.50 -3.60 2.11
N HIS A 220 9.04 -3.24 3.27
CA HIS A 220 9.70 -4.21 4.15
C HIS A 220 8.67 -5.14 4.82
N ALA A 221 7.52 -4.60 5.26
CA ALA A 221 6.45 -5.38 5.87
C ALA A 221 5.75 -6.38 4.91
N LEU A 222 5.59 -6.06 3.61
CA LEU A 222 4.93 -6.97 2.66
C LEU A 222 5.83 -8.10 2.14
N GLN A 223 7.17 -7.96 2.19
CA GLN A 223 8.06 -9.07 1.85
C GLN A 223 7.94 -10.22 2.86
N ASP A 224 7.88 -9.89 4.15
CA ASP A 224 7.66 -10.87 5.23
C ASP A 224 6.25 -11.49 5.17
N ILE A 225 5.22 -10.73 4.79
CA ILE A 225 3.85 -11.26 4.64
C ILE A 225 3.72 -12.19 3.43
N ARG A 226 4.45 -11.92 2.33
CA ARG A 226 4.33 -12.63 1.05
C ARG A 226 5.17 -13.90 0.98
N THR A 227 6.43 -13.89 1.45
CA THR A 227 7.22 -15.14 1.60
C THR A 227 6.55 -16.12 2.55
N SER A 228 5.80 -15.61 3.54
CA SER A 228 4.96 -16.41 4.44
C SER A 228 3.56 -16.76 3.90
N LYS A 229 3.02 -16.08 2.87
CA LYS A 229 1.70 -16.43 2.26
C LYS A 229 1.79 -17.55 1.23
N THR A 230 2.96 -17.80 0.63
CA THR A 230 3.10 -18.76 -0.48
C THR A 230 3.46 -20.18 -0.07
N LYS A 231 3.74 -20.45 1.20
CA LYS A 231 3.80 -21.83 1.71
C LYS A 231 2.66 -22.03 2.70
N ASN A 232 1.53 -22.58 2.25
CA ASN A 232 0.63 -23.24 3.19
C ASN A 232 1.44 -24.41 3.78
N LEU A 233 1.66 -24.38 5.09
CA LEU A 233 2.26 -25.52 5.80
C LEU A 233 1.49 -26.78 5.41
N SER A 234 2.20 -27.83 4.99
CA SER A 234 1.57 -29.15 4.87
C SER A 234 1.10 -29.62 6.26
N ASP A 235 0.21 -30.61 6.31
CA ASP A 235 -0.24 -31.17 7.59
C ASP A 235 0.95 -31.73 8.40
N ASP A 236 1.92 -32.35 7.73
CA ASP A 236 3.13 -32.87 8.36
C ASP A 236 4.03 -31.74 8.91
N GLU A 237 4.26 -30.67 8.15
CA GLU A 237 5.06 -29.53 8.63
C GLU A 237 4.36 -28.84 9.81
N ALA A 238 3.04 -28.66 9.74
CA ALA A 238 2.26 -28.07 10.83
C ALA A 238 2.33 -28.92 12.11
N LYS A 239 2.24 -30.24 11.98
CA LYS A 239 2.35 -31.18 13.10
C LYS A 239 3.72 -31.09 13.78
N VAL A 240 4.81 -31.12 13.01
CA VAL A 240 6.18 -31.00 13.55
C VAL A 240 6.39 -29.68 14.29
N ILE A 241 5.89 -28.57 13.73
CA ILE A 241 6.01 -27.26 14.39
C ILE A 241 5.20 -27.22 15.69
N PHE A 242 3.98 -27.76 15.68
CA PHE A 242 3.12 -27.78 16.85
C PHE A 242 3.70 -28.67 17.96
N GLU A 243 4.20 -29.86 17.65
CA GLU A 243 4.85 -30.76 18.62
C GLU A 243 6.08 -30.10 19.27
N ARG A 244 6.94 -29.44 18.48
CA ARG A 244 8.07 -28.68 19.02
C ARG A 244 7.63 -27.53 19.91
N TRP A 245 6.56 -26.82 19.53
CA TRP A 245 6.00 -25.75 20.35
C TRP A 245 5.44 -26.28 21.67
N GLU A 246 4.66 -27.36 21.63
CA GLU A 246 4.08 -27.99 22.81
C GLU A 246 5.16 -28.47 23.78
N GLN A 247 6.21 -29.12 23.27
CA GLN A 247 7.35 -29.55 24.07
C GLN A 247 8.01 -28.37 24.81
N VAL A 248 8.33 -27.29 24.08
CA VAL A 248 8.98 -26.12 24.68
C VAL A 248 8.08 -25.42 25.71
N VAL A 249 6.77 -25.37 25.46
CA VAL A 249 5.81 -24.78 26.39
C VAL A 249 5.73 -25.58 27.69
N ALA A 250 5.74 -26.91 27.59
CA ALA A 250 5.74 -27.80 28.75
C ALA A 250 7.06 -27.72 29.53
N GLU A 251 8.21 -27.85 28.85
CA GLU A 251 9.54 -27.87 29.47
C GLU A 251 9.88 -26.58 30.22
N ARG A 252 9.56 -25.42 29.61
CA ARG A 252 9.91 -24.11 30.17
C ARG A 252 8.76 -23.47 30.93
N GLN A 253 7.63 -24.16 31.08
CA GLN A 253 6.39 -23.62 31.64
C GLN A 253 6.04 -22.24 31.09
N LEU A 254 6.20 -22.06 29.77
CA LEU A 254 6.10 -20.77 29.07
C LEU A 254 4.77 -20.05 29.33
N TYR A 255 3.69 -20.79 29.60
CA TYR A 255 2.39 -20.23 29.95
C TYR A 255 2.39 -19.44 31.28
N LYS A 256 3.38 -19.65 32.17
CA LYS A 256 3.54 -18.93 33.45
C LYS A 256 4.46 -17.71 33.38
N GLN A 257 5.11 -17.46 32.25
CA GLN A 257 6.10 -16.39 32.14
C GLN A 257 5.51 -15.00 32.45
N GLU A 258 6.19 -14.24 33.31
CA GLU A 258 5.81 -12.86 33.64
C GLU A 258 5.84 -11.97 32.39
N GLY A 259 4.81 -11.11 32.25
CA GLY A 259 4.60 -10.30 31.03
C GLY A 259 3.95 -11.07 29.88
N GLY A 260 3.77 -12.39 30.01
CA GLY A 260 3.22 -13.25 28.97
C GLY A 260 4.20 -13.50 27.83
N ILE A 261 3.76 -14.30 26.86
CA ILE A 261 4.55 -14.64 25.68
C ILE A 261 3.81 -14.19 24.45
N THR A 262 4.54 -13.53 23.54
CA THR A 262 4.04 -13.16 22.23
C THR A 262 4.46 -14.18 21.18
N LEU A 263 3.76 -14.20 20.05
CA LEU A 263 4.11 -15.02 18.90
C LEU A 263 5.53 -14.72 18.38
N GLU A 264 5.97 -13.47 18.44
CA GLU A 264 7.34 -13.06 18.08
C GLU A 264 8.37 -13.67 19.03
N HIS A 265 8.07 -13.74 20.33
CA HIS A 265 8.96 -14.37 21.30
C HIS A 265 9.06 -15.89 21.06
N ALA A 266 7.91 -16.55 20.84
CA ALA A 266 7.86 -17.96 20.46
C ALA A 266 8.69 -18.25 19.19
N GLY A 267 8.62 -17.35 18.20
CA GLY A 267 9.41 -17.46 16.97
C GLY A 267 10.92 -17.41 17.20
N ARG A 268 11.39 -16.57 18.13
CA ARG A 268 12.81 -16.53 18.52
C ARG A 268 13.25 -17.81 19.24
N ILE A 269 12.41 -18.36 20.12
CA ILE A 269 12.74 -19.58 20.86
C ILE A 269 12.86 -20.78 19.91
N LEU A 270 11.91 -20.94 18.98
CA LEU A 270 11.89 -22.07 18.06
C LEU A 270 12.79 -21.87 16.83
N VAL A 271 13.27 -20.66 16.59
CA VAL A 271 13.94 -20.24 15.35
C VAL A 271 13.03 -20.52 14.14
N ILE A 272 11.74 -20.20 14.29
CA ILE A 272 10.68 -20.39 13.29
C ILE A 272 9.89 -19.07 13.16
N PRO A 273 9.49 -18.66 11.95
CA PRO A 273 8.65 -17.47 11.79
C PRO A 273 7.36 -17.56 12.62
N ALA A 274 7.06 -16.51 13.38
CA ALA A 274 5.88 -16.39 14.27
C ALA A 274 4.57 -16.84 13.60
N ARG A 275 4.40 -16.52 12.32
CA ARG A 275 3.21 -16.89 11.55
C ARG A 275 3.11 -18.39 11.25
N GLN A 276 4.23 -19.09 11.04
CA GLN A 276 4.20 -20.55 10.87
C GLN A 276 3.77 -21.23 12.17
N ILE A 277 4.21 -20.72 13.32
CA ILE A 277 3.75 -21.19 14.64
C ILE A 277 2.25 -20.93 14.79
N SER A 278 1.77 -19.73 14.46
CA SER A 278 0.33 -19.43 14.50
C SER A 278 -0.48 -20.32 13.55
N GLN A 279 0.00 -20.60 12.34
CA GLN A 279 -0.65 -21.49 11.39
C GLN A 279 -0.67 -22.94 11.89
N ALA A 280 0.44 -23.44 12.44
CA ALA A 280 0.53 -24.76 13.03
C ALA A 280 -0.46 -24.94 14.20
N ILE A 281 -0.52 -23.97 15.13
CA ILE A 281 -1.46 -24.03 16.27
C ILE A 281 -2.91 -23.96 15.79
N ASN A 282 -3.25 -23.02 14.90
CA ASN A 282 -4.62 -22.94 14.38
C ASN A 282 -5.03 -24.23 13.65
N ARG A 283 -4.10 -24.88 12.94
CA ARG A 283 -4.39 -26.08 12.13
C ARG A 283 -4.44 -27.37 12.95
N ILE A 284 -3.54 -27.54 13.91
CA ILE A 284 -3.43 -28.77 14.72
C ILE A 284 -4.29 -28.70 15.97
N TYR A 285 -4.27 -27.57 16.68
CA TYR A 285 -5.00 -27.38 17.94
C TYR A 285 -6.40 -26.77 17.73
N GLY A 286 -6.65 -26.07 16.62
CA GLY A 286 -7.98 -25.54 16.30
C GLY A 286 -8.35 -24.24 17.02
N GLY A 287 -7.37 -23.54 17.59
CA GLY A 287 -7.57 -22.27 18.31
C GLY A 287 -6.40 -21.31 18.12
N SER A 288 -6.54 -20.08 18.63
CA SER A 288 -5.48 -19.08 18.54
C SER A 288 -4.29 -19.38 19.46
N PHE A 289 -3.13 -18.77 19.20
CA PHE A 289 -1.94 -18.89 20.06
C PHE A 289 -2.23 -18.53 21.52
N SER A 290 -2.93 -17.41 21.76
CA SER A 290 -3.30 -16.98 23.10
C SER A 290 -4.29 -17.93 23.76
N GLN A 291 -5.21 -18.52 22.99
CA GLN A 291 -6.16 -19.50 23.49
C GLN A 291 -5.45 -20.78 23.93
N TYR A 292 -4.52 -21.29 23.13
CA TYR A 292 -3.68 -22.44 23.50
C TYR A 292 -2.95 -22.20 24.83
N LEU A 293 -2.28 -21.05 24.97
CA LEU A 293 -1.60 -20.71 26.23
C LEU A 293 -2.57 -20.60 27.40
N ASN A 294 -3.74 -19.98 27.21
CA ASN A 294 -4.75 -19.89 28.27
C ASN A 294 -5.30 -21.26 28.66
N ASP A 295 -5.47 -22.20 27.73
CA ASP A 295 -5.83 -23.59 28.05
C ASP A 295 -4.76 -24.27 28.89
N CYS A 296 -3.46 -24.08 28.58
CA CYS A 296 -2.37 -24.57 29.43
C CYS A 296 -2.45 -24.00 30.85
N ARG A 297 -2.73 -22.69 30.99
CA ARG A 297 -2.90 -22.03 32.30
C ARG A 297 -4.10 -22.60 33.05
N VAL A 298 -5.23 -22.83 32.38
CA VAL A 298 -6.42 -23.42 33.04
C VAL A 298 -6.14 -24.85 33.47
N LYS A 299 -5.47 -25.66 32.65
CA LYS A 299 -5.06 -27.03 33.04
C LYS A 299 -4.17 -27.01 34.28
N ALA A 300 -3.19 -26.10 34.35
CA ALA A 300 -2.36 -25.92 35.53
C ALA A 300 -3.18 -25.47 36.76
N ALA A 301 -4.15 -24.57 36.57
CA ALA A 301 -5.05 -24.15 37.65
C ALA A 301 -5.95 -25.30 38.15
N GLN A 302 -6.41 -26.18 37.27
CA GLN A 302 -7.18 -27.38 37.66
C GLN A 302 -6.32 -28.33 38.50
N GLN A 303 -5.07 -28.58 38.09
CA GLN A 303 -4.12 -29.40 38.86
C GLN A 303 -3.86 -28.81 40.26
N LEU A 304 -3.57 -27.52 40.34
CA LEU A 304 -3.36 -26.83 41.61
C LEU A 304 -4.59 -26.87 42.53
N LEU A 305 -5.81 -26.86 41.97
CA LEU A 305 -7.04 -27.00 42.76
C LEU A 305 -7.21 -28.40 43.36
N THR A 306 -6.65 -29.44 42.72
CA THR A 306 -6.66 -30.81 43.23
C THR A 306 -5.52 -31.05 44.22
N GLU A 307 -4.35 -30.43 44.01
CA GLU A 307 -3.19 -30.58 44.90
C GLU A 307 -3.27 -29.70 46.15
N GLN A 308 -3.90 -28.53 46.06
CA GLN A 308 -3.95 -27.51 47.12
C GLN A 308 -5.35 -26.88 47.21
N GLU A 309 -6.31 -27.64 47.73
CA GLU A 309 -7.73 -27.27 47.75
C GLU A 309 -8.05 -25.94 48.47
N ASP A 310 -7.22 -25.59 49.45
CA ASP A 310 -7.40 -24.39 50.28
C ASP A 310 -6.65 -23.15 49.76
N MET A 311 -5.89 -23.27 48.67
CA MET A 311 -5.20 -22.13 48.06
C MET A 311 -6.22 -21.02 47.72
N PRO A 312 -6.00 -19.74 48.08
CA PRO A 312 -6.89 -18.66 47.65
C PRO A 312 -7.00 -18.57 46.12
N ILE A 313 -8.20 -18.36 45.58
CA ILE A 313 -8.43 -18.28 44.11
C ILE A 313 -7.53 -17.22 43.45
N THR A 314 -7.23 -16.13 44.15
CA THR A 314 -6.30 -15.09 43.69
C THR A 314 -4.86 -15.57 43.60
N ALA A 315 -4.40 -16.38 44.55
CA ALA A 315 -3.07 -16.99 44.51
C ALA A 315 -3.00 -18.05 43.39
N LEU A 316 -4.03 -18.89 43.27
CA LEU A 316 -4.17 -19.88 42.21
C LEU A 316 -4.08 -19.26 40.81
N MET A 317 -4.79 -18.15 40.60
CA MET A 317 -4.75 -17.39 39.36
C MET A 317 -3.32 -16.97 38.99
N LEU A 318 -2.59 -16.41 39.96
CA LEU A 318 -1.23 -15.92 39.76
C LEU A 318 -0.27 -17.10 39.49
N GLU A 319 -0.36 -18.17 40.28
CA GLU A 319 0.44 -19.40 40.10
C GLU A 319 0.20 -20.11 38.77
N ALA A 320 -1.02 -19.97 38.23
CA ALA A 320 -1.38 -20.46 36.90
C ALA A 320 -0.91 -19.54 35.76
N GLY A 321 -0.36 -18.36 36.06
CA GLY A 321 0.19 -17.43 35.07
C GLY A 321 -0.80 -16.40 34.52
N PHE A 322 -1.93 -16.15 35.20
CA PHE A 322 -2.88 -15.09 34.82
C PHE A 322 -2.61 -13.80 35.59
N SER A 323 -2.58 -12.67 34.87
CA SER A 323 -2.36 -11.35 35.48
C SER A 323 -3.64 -10.68 35.97
N THR A 324 -4.83 -11.07 35.47
CA THR A 324 -6.10 -10.42 35.83
C THR A 324 -7.21 -11.43 36.12
N LYS A 325 -8.02 -11.13 37.14
CA LYS A 325 -9.14 -11.97 37.59
C LYS A 325 -10.22 -12.13 36.54
N SER A 326 -10.50 -11.07 35.77
CA SER A 326 -11.51 -11.11 34.70
C SER A 326 -11.13 -12.08 33.60
N ASN A 327 -9.86 -12.10 33.17
CA ASN A 327 -9.40 -13.03 32.13
C ASN A 327 -9.39 -14.47 32.65
N PHE A 328 -8.90 -14.67 33.87
CA PHE A 328 -8.89 -15.99 34.50
C PHE A 328 -10.29 -16.60 34.61
N ASN A 329 -11.25 -15.89 35.19
CA ASN A 329 -12.61 -16.40 35.35
C ASN A 329 -13.25 -16.74 34.00
N LYS A 330 -13.07 -15.87 33.00
CA LYS A 330 -13.60 -16.07 31.65
C LYS A 330 -13.02 -17.32 30.99
N GLU A 331 -11.71 -17.47 30.97
CA GLU A 331 -11.06 -18.62 30.31
C GLU A 331 -11.27 -19.91 31.09
N PHE A 332 -11.27 -19.87 32.43
CA PHE A 332 -11.55 -21.03 33.25
C PHE A 332 -12.96 -21.56 33.02
N GLN A 333 -13.97 -20.67 33.00
CA GLN A 333 -15.34 -21.06 32.69
C GLN A 333 -15.49 -21.54 31.25
N ARG A 334 -14.78 -20.94 30.29
CA ARG A 334 -14.80 -21.39 28.90
C ARG A 334 -14.30 -22.83 28.75
N VAL A 335 -13.24 -23.20 29.48
CA VAL A 335 -12.60 -24.53 29.37
C VAL A 335 -13.33 -25.57 30.22
N THR A 336 -13.80 -25.21 31.42
CA THR A 336 -14.36 -26.17 32.38
C THR A 336 -15.89 -26.17 32.44
N GLY A 337 -16.55 -25.16 31.84
CA GLY A 337 -18.00 -24.95 31.89
C GLY A 337 -18.51 -24.32 33.19
N VAL A 338 -17.68 -24.17 34.22
CA VAL A 338 -18.06 -23.64 35.55
C VAL A 338 -17.07 -22.61 36.05
N SER A 339 -17.45 -21.80 37.04
CA SER A 339 -16.51 -20.86 37.64
C SER A 339 -15.42 -21.56 38.47
N PRO A 340 -14.24 -20.95 38.67
CA PRO A 340 -13.18 -21.53 39.53
C PRO A 340 -13.66 -21.91 40.95
N SER A 341 -14.57 -21.12 41.52
CA SER A 341 -15.13 -21.37 42.86
C SER A 341 -16.10 -22.56 42.87
N GLU A 342 -16.91 -22.72 41.82
CA GLU A 342 -17.79 -23.89 41.68
C GLU A 342 -16.97 -25.15 41.39
N TYR A 343 -15.93 -25.05 40.55
CA TYR A 343 -15.02 -26.15 40.29
C TYR A 343 -14.37 -26.65 41.57
N ARG A 344 -13.91 -25.75 42.45
CA ARG A 344 -13.38 -26.11 43.77
C ARG A 344 -14.39 -26.87 44.62
N LYS A 345 -15.65 -26.43 44.67
CA LYS A 345 -16.69 -27.14 45.43
C LYS A 345 -16.85 -28.57 44.92
N LYS A 346 -16.89 -28.75 43.60
CA LYS A 346 -16.97 -30.09 42.98
C LYS A 346 -15.77 -30.97 43.31
N VAL A 347 -14.56 -30.41 43.33
CA VAL A 347 -13.35 -31.16 43.71
C VAL A 347 -13.38 -31.56 45.20
N LYS A 348 -13.93 -30.72 46.09
CA LYS A 348 -14.08 -31.04 47.52
C LYS A 348 -15.20 -32.03 47.84
N GLU A 349 -16.17 -32.16 46.94
CA GLU A 349 -17.31 -33.08 47.06
C GLU A 349 -17.02 -34.47 46.44
N GLN A 350 -15.91 -34.60 45.72
CA GLN A 350 -15.37 -35.86 45.19
C GLN A 350 -14.35 -36.44 46.17
#